data_AF-A0AAI9HVV7-F1
#
_entry.id   AF-A0AAI9HVV7-F1
#
_cell.length_a   1.000
_cell.length_b   1.000
_cell.length_c   1.000
_cell.angle_alpha   90.00
_cell.angle_beta   90.00
_cell.angle_gamma   90.00
#
_symmetry.space_group_name_H-M   'P 1'
#
loop_
_entity.id
_entity.type
_entity.pdbx_description
1 polymer ?
#
loop_
_entity_poly.entity_id
_entity_poly.type
_entity_poly.pdbx_seq_one_letter_code
_entity_poly.pdbx_strand_id
1 'polypeptide(L)'
;YIYAKNKGFIISVMSNLSYITDMTKKLLIKYPPKVIMVTLYGTSTDEYTKFTINKAAFKRVINNLNFLHSNNINFMLKAILGKETIAAALEGKFDDIAKIYRKEIMYDAIIFPQKDLMKGKLSQRASVDDIINFDHNDRETIRFWRKSISNMTSQACIKCGGGINSLSIDAEGYASICSLYVEDKISFLSNNEKDIIKYLKDSHNKMQSYYINSKCSTCEKKSICRWCAAYANLEHGNSSKPIDFMCELAQRRISAFTEE
;
A
#
# COMPACT_ATOMS: atom_id res chain seq x y z
N TYR A 1 20.73 0.35 -8.68
CA TYR A 1 20.39 -1.07 -8.45
C TYR A 1 21.63 -1.95 -8.25
N ILE A 2 22.49 -2.17 -9.27
CA ILE A 2 23.67 -3.05 -9.17
C ILE A 2 24.57 -2.65 -7.99
N TYR A 3 24.81 -1.36 -7.80
CA TYR A 3 25.58 -0.84 -6.67
C TYR A 3 25.07 -1.38 -5.31
N ALA A 4 23.77 -1.24 -5.03
CA ALA A 4 23.17 -1.74 -3.79
C ALA A 4 23.26 -3.26 -3.70
N LYS A 5 23.08 -3.99 -4.80
CA LYS A 5 23.20 -5.46 -4.82
C LYS A 5 24.61 -5.90 -4.45
N ASN A 6 25.63 -5.24 -5.01
CA ASN A 6 27.05 -5.52 -4.72
C ASN A 6 27.44 -5.15 -3.29
N LYS A 7 26.73 -4.21 -2.66
CA LYS A 7 26.88 -3.86 -1.24
C LYS A 7 26.15 -4.82 -0.28
N GLY A 8 25.49 -5.87 -0.79
CA GLY A 8 24.81 -6.88 0.03
C GLY A 8 23.37 -6.54 0.42
N PHE A 9 22.76 -5.50 -0.17
CA PHE A 9 21.37 -5.17 0.12
C PHE A 9 20.40 -6.24 -0.40
N ILE A 10 19.38 -6.55 0.41
CA ILE A 10 18.22 -7.32 -0.01
C ILE A 10 17.24 -6.36 -0.69
N ILE A 11 17.17 -6.41 -2.02
CA ILE A 11 16.41 -5.44 -2.81
C ILE A 11 15.03 -6.01 -3.15
N SER A 12 13.98 -5.24 -2.85
CA SER A 12 12.63 -5.44 -3.40
C SER A 12 12.29 -4.30 -4.35
N VAL A 13 11.56 -4.58 -5.43
CA VAL A 13 11.21 -3.58 -6.44
C VAL A 13 9.70 -3.47 -6.52
N MET A 14 9.15 -2.25 -6.44
CA MET A 14 7.75 -1.99 -6.72
C MET A 14 7.62 -1.45 -8.14
N SER A 15 6.76 -2.05 -8.96
CA SER A 15 6.61 -1.66 -10.36
C SER A 15 5.20 -1.98 -10.87
N ASN A 16 4.70 -1.21 -11.83
CA ASN A 16 3.49 -1.56 -12.58
C ASN A 16 3.77 -2.48 -13.78
N LEU A 17 5.04 -2.84 -14.02
CA LEU A 17 5.51 -3.65 -15.15
C LEU A 17 5.10 -3.17 -16.55
N SER A 18 4.58 -1.96 -16.69
CA SER A 18 4.11 -1.47 -18.00
C SER A 18 5.26 -1.17 -18.98
N TYR A 19 6.47 -0.99 -18.46
CA TYR A 19 7.68 -0.69 -19.23
C TYR A 19 8.91 -1.40 -18.66
N ILE A 20 9.41 -2.40 -19.40
CA ILE A 20 10.65 -3.11 -19.12
C ILE A 20 11.42 -3.21 -20.43
N THR A 21 12.65 -2.71 -20.44
CA THR A 21 13.55 -2.78 -21.60
C THR A 21 14.35 -4.09 -21.60
N ASP A 22 14.95 -4.44 -22.72
CA ASP A 22 15.83 -5.62 -22.77
C ASP A 22 17.06 -5.48 -21.87
N MET A 23 17.55 -4.25 -21.66
CA MET A 23 18.58 -3.98 -20.67
C MET A 23 18.09 -4.34 -19.25
N THR A 24 16.88 -3.94 -18.89
CA THR A 24 16.28 -4.29 -17.59
C THR A 24 16.05 -5.80 -17.47
N LYS A 25 15.61 -6.48 -18.54
CA LYS A 25 15.45 -7.94 -18.54
C LYS A 25 16.77 -8.67 -18.26
N LYS A 26 17.84 -8.32 -19.01
CA LYS A 26 19.18 -8.87 -18.79
C LYS A 26 19.68 -8.61 -17.37
N LEU A 27 19.41 -7.41 -16.84
CA LEU A 27 19.75 -7.05 -15.47
C LEU A 27 19.02 -7.93 -14.45
N LEU A 28 17.71 -8.11 -14.58
CA LEU A 28 16.89 -8.88 -13.62
C LEU A 28 17.22 -10.38 -13.64
N ILE A 29 17.58 -10.94 -14.80
CA ILE A 29 18.06 -12.33 -14.91
C ILE A 29 19.38 -12.48 -14.16
N LYS A 30 20.33 -11.57 -14.39
CA LYS A 30 21.68 -11.67 -13.78
C LYS A 30 21.68 -11.33 -12.28
N TYR A 31 20.82 -10.39 -11.87
CA TYR A 31 20.76 -9.88 -10.50
C TYR A 31 19.31 -9.81 -10.00
N PRO A 32 18.64 -10.95 -9.77
CA PRO A 32 17.24 -10.96 -9.37
C PRO A 32 17.03 -10.23 -8.03
N PRO A 33 15.97 -9.42 -7.89
CA PRO A 33 15.56 -8.86 -6.61
C PRO A 33 15.00 -9.99 -5.73
N LYS A 34 14.87 -9.74 -4.44
CA LYS A 34 14.18 -10.64 -3.51
C LYS A 34 12.73 -10.87 -3.94
N VAL A 35 12.04 -9.81 -4.35
CA VAL A 35 10.69 -9.84 -4.91
C VAL A 35 10.45 -8.60 -5.77
N ILE A 36 9.69 -8.76 -6.85
CA ILE A 36 9.03 -7.66 -7.56
C ILE A 36 7.57 -7.61 -7.13
N MET A 37 7.15 -6.51 -6.53
CA MET A 37 5.76 -6.24 -6.18
C MET A 37 5.07 -5.56 -7.36
N VAL A 38 4.17 -6.28 -8.01
CA VAL A 38 3.51 -5.84 -9.23
C VAL A 38 2.11 -5.36 -8.91
N THR A 39 1.80 -4.10 -9.20
CA THR A 39 0.42 -3.61 -9.08
C THR A 39 -0.33 -3.76 -10.40
N LEU A 40 -1.43 -4.49 -10.36
CA LEU A 40 -2.40 -4.61 -11.44
C LEU A 40 -3.48 -3.53 -11.30
N TYR A 41 -3.86 -2.90 -12.42
CA TYR A 41 -4.83 -1.81 -12.47
C TYR A 41 -6.14 -2.18 -13.19
N GLY A 42 -6.30 -3.46 -13.55
CA GLY A 42 -7.44 -4.00 -14.28
C GLY A 42 -7.15 -5.44 -14.73
N THR A 43 -8.10 -6.05 -15.40
CA THR A 43 -8.04 -7.46 -15.85
C THR A 43 -8.24 -7.62 -17.36
N SER A 44 -8.48 -6.52 -18.06
CA SER A 44 -8.62 -6.45 -19.51
C SER A 44 -7.97 -5.20 -20.08
N THR A 45 -7.79 -5.15 -21.40
CA THR A 45 -7.31 -3.95 -22.11
C THR A 45 -8.19 -2.75 -21.82
N ASP A 46 -9.51 -2.93 -21.79
CA ASP A 46 -10.46 -1.83 -21.58
C ASP A 46 -10.39 -1.27 -20.16
N GLU A 47 -10.37 -2.15 -19.14
CA GLU A 47 -10.21 -1.76 -17.74
C GLU A 47 -8.88 -1.02 -17.51
N TYR A 48 -7.78 -1.57 -18.03
CA TYR A 48 -6.47 -0.91 -17.93
C TYR A 48 -6.44 0.42 -18.66
N THR A 49 -7.11 0.54 -19.81
CA THR A 49 -7.18 1.80 -20.56
C THR A 49 -7.92 2.86 -19.76
N LYS A 50 -9.03 2.51 -19.12
CA LYS A 50 -9.77 3.44 -18.25
C LYS A 50 -8.89 3.97 -17.12
N PHE A 51 -8.10 3.09 -16.50
CA PHE A 51 -7.25 3.49 -15.38
C PHE A 51 -5.98 4.25 -15.81
N THR A 52 -5.28 3.75 -16.83
CA THR A 52 -3.93 4.24 -17.21
C THR A 52 -3.91 5.19 -18.40
N ILE A 53 -5.03 5.33 -19.10
CA ILE A 53 -5.17 6.08 -20.37
C ILE A 53 -4.33 5.44 -21.50
N ASN A 54 -3.76 4.25 -21.29
CA ASN A 54 -2.83 3.60 -22.21
C ASN A 54 -3.33 2.22 -22.68
N LYS A 55 -3.89 2.17 -23.89
CA LYS A 55 -4.42 0.94 -24.52
C LYS A 55 -3.42 -0.19 -24.63
N ALA A 56 -2.13 0.11 -24.75
CA ALA A 56 -1.09 -0.90 -24.90
C ALA A 56 -0.54 -1.40 -23.55
N ALA A 57 -0.91 -0.79 -22.43
CA ALA A 57 -0.33 -1.10 -21.12
C ALA A 57 -0.63 -2.54 -20.68
N PHE A 58 -1.88 -3.00 -20.80
CA PHE A 58 -2.27 -4.33 -20.34
C PHE A 58 -1.45 -5.45 -21.01
N LYS A 59 -1.38 -5.43 -22.35
CA LYS A 59 -0.59 -6.39 -23.12
C LYS A 59 0.89 -6.39 -22.72
N ARG A 60 1.47 -5.20 -22.47
CA ARG A 60 2.86 -5.10 -21.99
C ARG A 60 3.03 -5.71 -20.59
N VAL A 61 2.08 -5.46 -19.68
CA VAL A 61 2.12 -6.05 -18.33
C VAL A 61 2.05 -7.57 -18.39
N ILE A 62 1.10 -8.15 -19.14
CA ILE A 62 0.99 -9.61 -19.30
C ILE A 62 2.25 -10.22 -19.91
N ASN A 63 2.80 -9.60 -20.97
CA ASN A 63 4.06 -10.07 -21.56
C ASN A 63 5.22 -10.01 -20.55
N ASN A 64 5.26 -8.98 -19.72
CA ASN A 64 6.30 -8.84 -18.71
C ASN A 64 6.10 -9.79 -17.52
N LEU A 65 4.87 -10.11 -17.14
CA LEU A 65 4.58 -11.18 -16.18
C LEU A 65 5.05 -12.55 -16.70
N ASN A 66 4.75 -12.86 -17.96
CA ASN A 66 5.25 -14.07 -18.62
C ASN A 66 6.78 -14.13 -18.60
N PHE A 67 7.45 -13.01 -18.90
CA PHE A 67 8.91 -12.91 -18.79
C PHE A 67 9.41 -13.22 -17.38
N LEU A 68 8.82 -12.61 -16.33
CA LEU A 68 9.25 -12.86 -14.95
C LEU A 68 9.03 -14.33 -14.57
N HIS A 69 7.87 -14.90 -14.92
CA HIS A 69 7.53 -16.29 -14.63
C HIS A 69 8.47 -17.28 -15.33
N SER A 70 8.67 -17.16 -16.65
CA SER A 70 9.52 -18.07 -17.43
C SER A 70 11.01 -18.00 -17.04
N ASN A 71 11.45 -16.92 -16.40
CA ASN A 71 12.83 -16.76 -15.93
C ASN A 71 12.98 -17.00 -14.42
N ASN A 72 11.96 -17.55 -13.74
CA ASN A 72 11.94 -17.79 -12.30
C ASN A 72 12.30 -16.56 -11.45
N ILE A 73 11.97 -15.35 -11.93
CA ILE A 73 12.17 -14.11 -11.17
C ILE A 73 11.01 -14.00 -10.19
N ASN A 74 11.30 -13.92 -8.89
CA ASN A 74 10.25 -13.89 -7.88
C ASN A 74 9.44 -12.59 -7.94
N PHE A 75 8.12 -12.72 -8.01
CA PHE A 75 7.18 -11.60 -7.94
C PHE A 75 5.94 -11.96 -7.12
N MET A 76 5.24 -10.92 -6.69
CA MET A 76 3.91 -10.97 -6.08
C MET A 76 2.98 -9.99 -6.80
N LEU A 77 1.69 -10.30 -6.82
CA LEU A 77 0.67 -9.45 -7.44
C LEU A 77 -0.05 -8.65 -6.37
N LYS A 78 -0.40 -7.42 -6.71
CA LYS A 78 -1.18 -6.50 -5.89
C LYS A 78 -2.27 -5.87 -6.72
N ALA A 79 -3.41 -5.58 -6.13
CA ALA A 79 -4.44 -4.74 -6.73
C ALA A 79 -4.99 -3.78 -5.67
N ILE A 80 -5.44 -2.61 -6.11
CA ILE A 80 -6.18 -1.69 -5.26
C ILE A 80 -7.66 -2.00 -5.44
N LEU A 81 -8.43 -2.07 -4.36
CA LEU A 81 -9.89 -2.12 -4.39
C LEU A 81 -10.41 -0.68 -4.49
N GLY A 82 -10.58 -0.22 -5.73
CA GLY A 82 -11.14 1.09 -6.06
C GLY A 82 -12.40 0.95 -6.90
N LYS A 83 -13.04 2.08 -7.16
CA LYS A 83 -14.30 2.16 -7.91
C LYS A 83 -14.27 1.40 -9.24
N GLU A 84 -13.17 1.50 -9.99
CA GLU A 84 -13.03 0.88 -11.31
C GLU A 84 -12.59 -0.60 -11.26
N THR A 85 -12.03 -1.06 -10.14
CA THR A 85 -11.43 -2.41 -10.03
C THR A 85 -12.26 -3.37 -9.18
N ILE A 86 -13.15 -2.86 -8.32
CA ILE A 86 -13.89 -3.67 -7.35
C ILE A 86 -14.81 -4.69 -8.01
N ALA A 87 -15.47 -4.35 -9.12
CA ALA A 87 -16.33 -5.28 -9.85
C ALA A 87 -15.55 -6.50 -10.36
N ALA A 88 -14.40 -6.27 -11.00
CA ALA A 88 -13.54 -7.34 -11.49
C ALA A 88 -12.92 -8.16 -10.34
N ALA A 89 -12.64 -7.53 -9.19
CA ALA A 89 -12.18 -8.22 -8.00
C ALA A 89 -13.26 -9.13 -7.39
N LEU A 90 -14.51 -8.67 -7.29
CA LEU A 90 -15.65 -9.47 -6.83
C LEU A 90 -15.93 -10.68 -7.74
N GLU A 91 -15.70 -10.52 -9.04
CA GLU A 91 -15.81 -11.61 -10.03
C GLU A 91 -14.59 -12.57 -10.02
N GLY A 92 -13.56 -12.32 -9.21
CA GLY A 92 -12.36 -13.17 -9.13
C GLY A 92 -11.42 -13.07 -10.33
N LYS A 93 -11.60 -12.09 -11.22
CA LYS A 93 -10.82 -11.96 -12.46
C LYS A 93 -9.33 -11.71 -12.21
N PHE A 94 -9.02 -10.96 -11.16
CA PHE A 94 -7.64 -10.71 -10.74
C PHE A 94 -6.99 -11.98 -10.18
N ASP A 95 -7.73 -12.78 -9.40
CA ASP A 95 -7.31 -14.07 -8.88
C ASP A 95 -7.03 -15.06 -10.01
N ASP A 96 -7.85 -15.05 -11.06
CA ASP A 96 -7.63 -15.89 -12.24
C ASP A 96 -6.33 -15.55 -12.97
N ILE A 97 -5.98 -14.25 -13.08
CA ILE A 97 -4.66 -13.84 -13.58
C ILE A 97 -3.55 -14.37 -12.66
N ALA A 98 -3.72 -14.30 -11.35
CA ALA A 98 -2.72 -14.75 -10.38
C ALA A 98 -2.49 -16.28 -10.45
N LYS A 99 -3.57 -17.06 -10.62
CA LYS A 99 -3.53 -18.52 -10.75
C LYS A 99 -2.69 -19.00 -11.94
N ILE A 100 -2.71 -18.29 -13.07
CA ILE A 100 -1.85 -18.59 -14.24
C ILE A 100 -0.37 -18.71 -13.84
N TYR A 101 0.06 -17.87 -12.90
CA TYR A 101 1.43 -17.80 -12.44
C TYR A 101 1.70 -18.57 -11.13
N ARG A 102 0.70 -19.31 -10.63
CA ARG A 102 0.73 -19.98 -9.31
C ARG A 102 1.06 -18.99 -8.18
N LYS A 103 0.40 -17.84 -8.20
CA LYS A 103 0.53 -16.77 -7.22
C LYS A 103 -0.83 -16.46 -6.60
N GLU A 104 -0.77 -15.88 -5.42
CA GLU A 104 -1.89 -15.16 -4.81
C GLU A 104 -1.77 -13.66 -5.15
N ILE A 105 -2.91 -12.97 -5.09
CA ILE A 105 -2.97 -11.53 -5.24
C ILE A 105 -3.31 -10.87 -3.91
N MET A 106 -2.62 -9.78 -3.61
CA MET A 106 -2.85 -8.99 -2.40
C MET A 106 -3.69 -7.75 -2.74
N TYR A 107 -4.81 -7.58 -2.05
CA TYR A 107 -5.69 -6.43 -2.25
C TYR A 107 -5.46 -5.34 -1.19
N ASP A 108 -5.57 -4.07 -1.57
CA ASP A 108 -5.64 -2.95 -0.62
C ASP A 108 -6.82 -2.03 -0.94
N ALA A 109 -7.74 -1.86 0.00
CA ALA A 109 -8.89 -0.97 -0.12
C ALA A 109 -8.61 0.47 0.30
N ILE A 110 -7.42 0.75 0.83
CA ILE A 110 -7.08 2.07 1.35
C ILE A 110 -6.54 2.95 0.22
N ILE A 111 -7.35 3.91 -0.21
CA ILE A 111 -6.96 5.00 -1.10
C ILE A 111 -6.93 6.31 -0.32
N PHE A 112 -5.85 7.05 -0.43
CA PHE A 112 -5.65 8.38 0.17
C PHE A 112 -5.32 9.40 -0.94
N PRO A 113 -5.45 10.71 -0.66
CA PRO A 113 -5.20 11.74 -1.67
C PRO A 113 -3.77 11.74 -2.19
N GLN A 114 -3.60 12.26 -3.41
CA GLN A 114 -2.28 12.55 -3.95
C GLN A 114 -1.61 13.68 -3.15
N LYS A 115 -0.28 13.63 -3.02
CA LYS A 115 0.49 14.56 -2.17
C LYS A 115 0.43 16.03 -2.60
N ASP A 116 0.20 16.26 -3.89
CA ASP A 116 0.16 17.57 -4.56
C ASP A 116 -1.27 18.07 -4.81
N LEU A 117 -2.28 17.23 -4.56
CA LEU A 117 -3.68 17.54 -4.79
C LEU A 117 -4.45 17.29 -3.50
N MET A 118 -4.71 18.37 -2.75
CA MET A 118 -5.62 18.35 -1.61
C MET A 118 -6.97 17.76 -2.07
N LYS A 119 -7.24 16.49 -1.71
CA LYS A 119 -8.43 15.67 -2.06
C LYS A 119 -8.48 15.06 -3.48
N GLY A 120 -7.42 15.14 -4.27
CA GLY A 120 -7.38 14.50 -5.59
C GLY A 120 -7.60 12.99 -5.50
N LYS A 121 -8.70 12.50 -6.11
CA LYS A 121 -9.06 11.08 -6.32
C LYS A 121 -9.67 10.29 -5.15
N LEU A 122 -10.17 10.93 -4.09
CA LEU A 122 -10.96 10.19 -3.09
C LEU A 122 -12.24 9.56 -3.67
N SER A 123 -12.77 10.13 -4.75
CA SER A 123 -13.88 9.57 -5.53
C SER A 123 -13.59 8.22 -6.19
N GLN A 124 -12.33 7.77 -6.16
CA GLN A 124 -11.91 6.45 -6.66
C GLN A 124 -11.96 5.36 -5.58
N ARG A 125 -12.27 5.69 -4.32
CA ARG A 125 -12.54 4.69 -3.28
C ARG A 125 -13.72 3.82 -3.71
N ALA A 126 -13.60 2.51 -3.49
CA ALA A 126 -14.76 1.64 -3.48
C ALA A 126 -15.69 2.03 -2.33
N SER A 127 -16.98 1.76 -2.47
CA SER A 127 -17.92 1.95 -1.36
C SER A 127 -17.57 1.00 -0.20
N VAL A 128 -17.92 1.35 1.02
CA VAL A 128 -17.72 0.45 2.17
C VAL A 128 -18.52 -0.83 1.98
N ASP A 129 -19.73 -0.76 1.41
CA ASP A 129 -20.55 -1.94 1.07
C ASP A 129 -19.82 -2.89 0.13
N ASP A 130 -19.22 -2.40 -0.96
CA ASP A 130 -18.50 -3.26 -1.89
C ASP A 130 -17.26 -3.88 -1.26
N ILE A 131 -16.56 -3.15 -0.40
CA ILE A 131 -15.39 -3.68 0.34
C ILE A 131 -15.83 -4.80 1.29
N ILE A 132 -16.95 -4.62 2.00
CA ILE A 132 -17.49 -5.66 2.90
C ILE A 132 -17.95 -6.88 2.11
N ASN A 133 -18.63 -6.69 0.98
CA ASN A 133 -19.03 -7.77 0.08
C ASN A 133 -17.80 -8.54 -0.44
N PHE A 134 -16.74 -7.82 -0.80
CA PHE A 134 -15.47 -8.43 -1.19
C PHE A 134 -14.85 -9.24 -0.05
N ASP A 135 -14.74 -8.65 1.14
CA ASP A 135 -14.20 -9.31 2.34
C ASP A 135 -15.00 -10.58 2.71
N HIS A 136 -16.31 -10.63 2.41
CA HIS A 136 -17.18 -11.81 2.63
C HIS A 136 -16.99 -12.95 1.63
N ASN A 137 -16.45 -12.67 0.44
CA ASN A 137 -16.29 -13.69 -0.59
C ASN A 137 -15.04 -14.57 -0.39
N ASP A 138 -14.17 -14.20 0.55
CA ASP A 138 -12.97 -14.96 0.89
C ASP A 138 -13.01 -15.52 2.32
N ARG A 139 -12.90 -16.86 2.43
CA ARG A 139 -12.96 -17.58 3.71
C ARG A 139 -11.80 -17.22 4.64
N GLU A 140 -10.62 -16.95 4.10
CA GLU A 140 -9.47 -16.59 4.90
C GLU A 140 -9.62 -15.18 5.47
N THR A 141 -10.12 -14.25 4.67
CA THR A 141 -10.48 -12.89 5.09
C THR A 141 -11.57 -12.88 6.17
N ILE A 142 -12.62 -13.70 6.04
CA ILE A 142 -13.61 -13.89 7.10
C ILE A 142 -12.94 -14.34 8.41
N ARG A 143 -12.11 -15.40 8.35
CA ARG A 143 -11.41 -15.92 9.53
C ARG A 143 -10.49 -14.88 10.14
N PHE A 144 -9.78 -14.12 9.31
CA PHE A 144 -8.91 -13.03 9.74
C PHE A 144 -9.69 -11.94 10.47
N TRP A 145 -10.82 -11.48 9.92
CA TRP A 145 -11.62 -10.43 10.57
C TRP A 145 -12.27 -10.90 11.86
N ARG A 146 -12.87 -12.10 11.89
CA ARG A 146 -13.40 -12.71 13.12
C ARG A 146 -12.35 -12.76 14.24
N LYS A 147 -11.16 -13.27 13.92
CA LYS A 147 -10.04 -13.33 14.88
C LYS A 147 -9.54 -11.95 15.29
N SER A 148 -9.51 -10.99 14.37
CA SER A 148 -9.05 -9.62 14.67
C SER A 148 -10.04 -8.89 15.57
N ILE A 149 -11.34 -9.13 15.37
CA ILE A 149 -12.44 -8.59 16.19
C ILE A 149 -12.44 -9.24 17.58
N SER A 150 -12.30 -10.57 17.69
CA SER A 150 -12.25 -11.26 18.98
C SER A 150 -11.06 -10.84 19.84
N ASN A 151 -9.97 -10.37 19.23
CA ASN A 151 -8.75 -9.91 19.90
C ASN A 151 -8.69 -8.39 20.08
N MET A 152 -9.80 -7.67 19.84
CA MET A 152 -9.83 -6.23 20.06
C MET A 152 -9.54 -5.89 21.52
N THR A 153 -8.70 -4.88 21.74
CA THR A 153 -8.28 -4.46 23.08
C THR A 153 -8.12 -2.95 23.14
N SER A 154 -8.52 -2.38 24.28
CA SER A 154 -8.33 -0.96 24.59
C SER A 154 -6.85 -0.58 24.77
N GLN A 155 -5.97 -1.56 24.97
CA GLN A 155 -4.51 -1.35 25.08
C GLN A 155 -3.81 -1.27 23.72
N ALA A 156 -4.51 -1.55 22.62
CA ALA A 156 -3.91 -1.47 21.29
C ALA A 156 -3.45 -0.05 20.96
N CYS A 157 -2.26 0.06 20.36
CA CYS A 157 -1.74 1.30 19.82
C CYS A 157 -1.39 1.11 18.34
N ILE A 158 -1.42 2.20 17.58
CA ILE A 158 -0.99 2.19 16.19
C ILE A 158 0.53 2.08 16.15
N LYS A 159 1.03 0.92 15.72
CA LYS A 159 2.47 0.65 15.63
C LYS A 159 3.02 1.15 14.31
N CYS A 160 3.60 2.35 14.30
CA CYS A 160 4.37 2.86 13.17
C CYS A 160 5.87 2.58 13.37
N GLY A 161 6.56 2.06 12.36
CA GLY A 161 8.02 1.89 12.38
C GLY A 161 8.80 3.03 11.71
N GLY A 162 8.10 3.97 11.07
CA GLY A 162 8.69 5.06 10.30
C GLY A 162 9.57 5.95 11.18
N GLY A 163 10.81 6.17 10.79
CA GLY A 163 11.80 6.94 11.54
C GLY A 163 12.51 6.18 12.67
N ILE A 164 12.09 4.94 12.97
CA ILE A 164 12.70 4.08 14.00
C ILE A 164 13.49 2.94 13.36
N ASN A 165 12.84 2.15 12.51
CA ASN A 165 13.43 1.00 11.82
C ASN A 165 13.24 1.05 10.30
N SER A 166 12.74 2.17 9.79
CA SER A 166 12.53 2.43 8.38
C SER A 166 12.63 3.92 8.08
N LEU A 167 13.02 4.26 6.85
CA LEU A 167 13.03 5.61 6.31
C LEU A 167 12.70 5.57 4.83
N SER A 168 12.29 6.70 4.27
CA SER A 168 12.11 6.91 2.84
C SER A 168 13.11 7.96 2.36
N ILE A 169 13.73 7.76 1.20
CA ILE A 169 14.56 8.77 0.53
C ILE A 169 13.92 9.07 -0.83
N ASP A 170 13.64 10.33 -1.13
CA ASP A 170 13.14 10.75 -2.43
C ASP A 170 14.26 10.88 -3.49
N ALA A 171 13.89 11.16 -4.74
CA ALA A 171 14.84 11.27 -5.84
C ALA A 171 15.77 12.50 -5.73
N GLU A 172 15.39 13.49 -4.92
CA GLU A 172 16.18 14.69 -4.65
C GLU A 172 17.17 14.47 -3.48
N GLY A 173 17.12 13.31 -2.84
CA GLY A 173 18.01 12.95 -1.73
C GLY A 173 17.53 13.44 -0.37
N TYR A 174 16.23 13.73 -0.20
CA TYR A 174 15.67 14.03 1.11
C TYR A 174 15.13 12.77 1.78
N ALA A 175 15.48 12.59 3.06
CA ALA A 175 14.99 11.54 3.93
C ALA A 175 13.78 11.99 4.75
N SER A 176 12.80 11.09 4.90
CA SER A 176 11.63 11.27 5.76
C SER A 176 11.26 9.94 6.43
N ILE A 177 10.37 9.98 7.43
CA ILE A 177 9.98 8.77 8.18
C ILE A 177 9.18 7.77 7.33
N CYS A 178 8.50 8.23 6.28
CA CYS A 178 7.72 7.41 5.38
C CYS A 178 7.50 8.12 4.03
N SER A 179 7.09 7.36 3.03
CA SER A 179 6.86 7.89 1.69
C SER A 179 5.61 8.77 1.57
N LEU A 180 4.83 9.01 2.63
CA LEU A 180 3.56 9.75 2.56
C LEU A 180 3.66 11.16 3.17
N TYR A 181 4.42 11.31 4.24
CA TYR A 181 4.57 12.57 4.95
C TYR A 181 5.76 13.33 4.38
N VAL A 182 5.50 14.15 3.35
CA VAL A 182 6.54 14.77 2.52
C VAL A 182 6.97 16.17 2.99
N GLU A 183 6.19 16.82 3.84
CA GLU A 183 6.52 18.17 4.36
C GLU A 183 7.65 18.13 5.39
N ASP A 184 7.87 16.98 6.03
CA ASP A 184 8.82 16.79 7.12
C ASP A 184 9.99 15.93 6.63
N LYS A 185 10.99 16.58 6.04
CA LYS A 185 12.12 15.92 5.40
C LYS A 185 13.46 16.65 5.62
N ILE A 186 14.53 15.88 5.68
CA ILE A 186 15.92 16.36 5.86
C ILE A 186 16.79 15.95 4.68
N SER A 187 17.68 16.82 4.20
CA SER A 187 18.63 16.46 3.14
C SER A 187 19.56 15.35 3.62
N PHE A 188 19.52 14.18 3.00
CA PHE A 188 20.41 13.06 3.31
C PHE A 188 21.86 13.36 2.87
N LEU A 189 22.03 14.18 1.83
CA LEU A 189 23.34 14.49 1.25
C LEU A 189 24.10 15.58 2.01
N SER A 190 23.36 16.46 2.72
CA SER A 190 23.94 17.64 3.40
C SER A 190 24.09 17.48 4.91
N ASN A 191 23.68 16.33 5.47
CA ASN A 191 23.68 16.09 6.91
C ASN A 191 24.44 14.81 7.24
N ASN A 192 25.00 14.73 8.45
CA ASN A 192 25.63 13.51 8.93
C ASN A 192 24.60 12.50 9.46
N GLU A 193 25.03 11.26 9.65
CA GLU A 193 24.17 10.16 10.11
C GLU A 193 23.46 10.44 11.45
N LYS A 194 24.16 11.05 12.42
CA LYS A 194 23.59 11.33 13.75
C LYS A 194 22.43 12.31 13.66
N ASP A 195 22.59 13.37 12.86
CA ASP A 195 21.57 14.39 12.68
C ASP A 195 20.35 13.82 11.93
N ILE A 196 20.58 13.00 10.90
CA ILE A 196 19.52 12.30 10.16
C ILE A 196 18.73 11.38 11.10
N ILE A 197 19.41 10.54 11.88
CA ILE A 197 18.75 9.61 12.82
C ILE A 197 17.95 10.38 13.87
N LYS A 198 18.51 11.47 14.41
CA LYS A 198 17.82 12.32 15.38
C LYS A 198 16.56 12.94 14.76
N TYR A 199 16.69 13.54 13.58
CA TYR A 199 15.57 14.15 12.86
C TYR A 199 14.43 13.15 12.62
N LEU A 200 14.77 11.94 12.17
CA LEU A 200 13.79 10.88 11.92
C LEU A 200 13.07 10.42 13.20
N LYS A 201 13.78 10.33 14.33
CA LYS A 201 13.19 10.00 15.64
C LYS A 201 12.27 11.12 16.14
N ASP A 202 12.68 12.38 16.00
CA ASP A 202 11.89 13.53 16.40
C ASP A 202 10.61 13.64 15.55
N SER A 203 10.72 13.43 14.24
CA SER A 203 9.57 13.37 13.32
C SER A 203 8.65 12.18 13.63
N HIS A 204 9.21 11.02 14.00
CA HIS A 204 8.42 9.88 14.48
C HIS A 204 7.60 10.25 15.73
N ASN A 205 8.25 10.83 16.75
CA ASN A 205 7.59 11.22 17.99
C ASN A 205 6.49 12.26 17.76
N LYS A 206 6.73 13.21 16.85
CA LYS A 206 5.71 14.18 16.40
C LYS A 206 4.50 13.47 15.77
N MET A 207 4.72 12.45 14.96
CA MET A 207 3.62 11.68 14.35
C MET A 207 2.85 10.84 15.37
N GLN A 208 3.53 10.29 16.38
CA GLN A 208 2.87 9.60 17.50
C GLN A 208 2.05 10.57 18.36
N SER A 209 2.51 11.80 18.58
CA SER A 209 1.77 12.78 19.38
C SER A 209 0.44 13.17 18.71
N TYR A 210 0.39 13.27 17.39
CA TYR A 210 -0.87 13.47 16.66
C TYR A 210 -1.87 12.35 16.90
N TYR A 211 -1.42 11.08 16.94
CA TYR A 211 -2.28 9.97 17.31
C TYR A 211 -2.77 10.10 18.75
N ILE A 212 -1.87 10.29 19.72
CA ILE A 212 -2.19 10.37 21.16
C ILE A 212 -3.24 11.46 21.41
N ASN A 213 -3.08 12.63 20.77
CA ASN A 213 -3.97 13.79 20.91
C ASN A 213 -5.24 13.73 20.03
N SER A 214 -5.41 12.67 19.24
CA SER A 214 -6.61 12.48 18.42
C SER A 214 -7.70 11.71 19.16
N LYS A 215 -8.94 11.79 18.65
CA LYS A 215 -10.04 10.90 19.08
C LYS A 215 -9.77 9.42 18.77
N CYS A 216 -8.76 9.12 17.95
CA CYS A 216 -8.42 7.76 17.54
C CYS A 216 -7.68 6.99 18.65
N SER A 217 -6.98 7.67 19.57
CA SER A 217 -6.21 7.01 20.64
C SER A 217 -7.11 6.30 21.66
N THR A 218 -8.30 6.84 21.90
CA THR A 218 -9.32 6.29 22.80
C THR A 218 -10.40 5.48 22.07
N CYS A 219 -10.36 5.38 20.74
CA CYS A 219 -11.35 4.65 19.95
C CYS A 219 -11.27 3.14 20.19
N GLU A 220 -12.41 2.49 20.44
CA GLU A 220 -12.50 1.05 20.68
C GLU A 220 -12.10 0.22 19.44
N LYS A 221 -12.29 0.78 18.24
CA LYS A 221 -12.03 0.13 16.94
C LYS A 221 -10.56 0.20 16.50
N LYS A 222 -9.70 0.84 17.29
CA LYS A 222 -8.31 1.18 16.90
C LYS A 222 -7.43 -0.03 16.56
N SER A 223 -7.73 -1.21 17.10
CA SER A 223 -6.97 -2.45 16.83
C SER A 223 -7.17 -3.00 15.41
N ILE A 224 -8.30 -2.70 14.77
CA ILE A 224 -8.62 -3.14 13.40
C ILE A 224 -8.63 -1.99 12.39
N CYS A 225 -8.51 -0.76 12.88
CA CYS A 225 -8.47 0.44 12.05
C CYS A 225 -7.08 0.67 11.47
N ARG A 226 -7.01 1.09 10.20
CA ARG A 226 -5.76 1.45 9.51
C ARG A 226 -5.54 2.98 9.45
N TRP A 227 -6.13 3.73 10.38
CA TRP A 227 -5.89 5.18 10.47
C TRP A 227 -4.40 5.47 10.62
N CYS A 228 -3.96 6.57 10.03
CA CYS A 228 -2.58 7.04 10.12
C CYS A 228 -2.58 8.57 10.09
N ALA A 229 -1.74 9.19 10.91
CA ALA A 229 -1.57 10.64 10.94
C ALA A 229 -1.21 11.23 9.56
N ALA A 230 -0.46 10.49 8.73
CA ALA A 230 -0.12 10.92 7.37
C ALA A 230 -1.35 10.92 6.46
N TYR A 231 -2.24 9.92 6.58
CA TYR A 231 -3.50 9.92 5.83
C TYR A 231 -4.41 11.07 6.26
N ALA A 232 -4.50 11.32 7.57
CA ALA A 232 -5.32 12.40 8.11
C ALA A 232 -4.83 13.77 7.63
N ASN A 233 -3.52 13.98 7.58
CA ASN A 233 -2.92 15.18 7.00
C ASN A 233 -3.28 15.34 5.52
N LEU A 234 -3.06 14.30 4.69
CA LEU A 234 -3.37 14.37 3.27
C LEU A 234 -4.86 14.67 2.97
N GLU A 235 -5.77 14.15 3.80
CA GLU A 235 -7.21 14.28 3.59
C GLU A 235 -7.82 15.55 4.18
N HIS A 236 -7.24 16.06 5.27
CA HIS A 236 -7.84 17.14 6.06
C HIS A 236 -6.92 18.33 6.33
N GLY A 237 -5.64 18.26 5.96
CA GLY A 237 -4.61 19.20 6.41
C GLY A 237 -4.36 19.12 7.92
N ASN A 238 -4.82 18.06 8.59
CA ASN A 238 -4.72 17.91 10.04
C ASN A 238 -4.42 16.46 10.42
N SER A 239 -3.21 16.22 10.92
CA SER A 239 -2.68 14.91 11.27
C SER A 239 -3.38 14.23 12.46
N SER A 240 -4.25 14.92 13.19
CA SER A 240 -4.98 14.39 14.36
C SER A 240 -6.47 14.15 14.06
N LYS A 241 -6.94 14.45 12.85
CA LYS A 241 -8.36 14.33 12.51
C LYS A 241 -8.72 12.86 12.17
N PRO A 242 -9.84 12.33 12.69
CA PRO A 242 -10.39 11.07 12.20
C PRO A 242 -10.69 11.12 10.71
N ILE A 243 -10.64 9.96 10.04
CA ILE A 243 -11.00 9.81 8.62
C ILE A 243 -12.30 9.04 8.56
N ASP A 244 -13.37 9.70 8.09
CA ASP A 244 -14.73 9.14 8.14
C ASP A 244 -14.83 7.77 7.44
N PHE A 245 -14.22 7.64 6.26
CA PHE A 245 -14.14 6.36 5.54
C PHE A 245 -13.52 5.23 6.37
N MET A 246 -12.46 5.51 7.13
CA MET A 246 -11.80 4.52 7.99
C MET A 246 -12.66 4.16 9.21
N CYS A 247 -13.34 5.16 9.78
CA CYS A 247 -14.25 4.96 10.91
C CYS A 247 -15.44 4.10 10.50
N GLU A 248 -16.03 4.38 9.34
CA GLU A 248 -17.14 3.62 8.75
C GLU A 248 -16.71 2.19 8.41
N LEU A 249 -15.60 2.02 7.68
CA LEU A 249 -15.10 0.71 7.30
C LEU A 249 -14.82 -0.19 8.50
N ALA A 250 -14.19 0.36 9.57
CA ALA A 250 -13.97 -0.39 10.79
C ALA A 250 -15.27 -0.80 11.49
N GLN A 251 -16.26 0.11 11.58
CA GLN A 251 -17.57 -0.21 12.15
C GLN A 251 -18.30 -1.30 11.34
N ARG A 252 -18.26 -1.19 10.02
CA ARG A 252 -18.93 -2.10 9.11
C ARG A 252 -18.30 -3.49 9.15
N ARG A 253 -16.98 -3.60 9.28
CA ARG A 253 -16.30 -4.89 9.52
C ARG A 253 -16.71 -5.53 10.83
N ILE A 254 -16.81 -4.76 11.92
CA ILE A 254 -17.32 -5.30 13.20
C ILE A 254 -18.74 -5.83 13.00
N SER A 255 -19.62 -5.04 12.40
CA SER A 255 -21.03 -5.41 12.24
C SER A 255 -21.22 -6.63 11.32
N ALA A 256 -20.37 -6.79 10.31
CA ALA A 256 -20.45 -7.85 9.31
C ALA A 256 -19.79 -9.18 9.74
N PHE A 257 -18.77 -9.11 10.61
CA PHE A 257 -17.95 -10.27 10.98
C PHE A 257 -17.96 -10.62 12.47
N THR A 258 -18.76 -9.93 13.29
CA THR A 258 -19.12 -10.44 14.61
C THR A 258 -20.21 -11.49 14.39
N GLU A 259 -19.94 -12.75 14.73
CA GLU A 259 -20.97 -13.79 14.71
C GLU A 259 -22.08 -13.43 15.73
N GLU A 260 -23.33 -13.78 15.42
CA GLU A 260 -24.33 -14.05 16.47
C GLU A 260 -23.93 -15.29 17.27
#